data_AF-A0A413IMT6-F1
#
_entry.id   AF-A0A413IMT6-F1
#
_cell.length_a   1.000
_cell.length_b   1.000
_cell.length_c   1.000
_cell.angle_alpha   90.00
_cell.angle_beta   90.00
_cell.angle_gamma   90.00
#
_symmetry.space_group_name_H-M   'P 1'
#
loop_
_entity.id
_entity.type
_entity.pdbx_description
1 polymer ?
#
loop_
_entity_poly.entity_id
_entity_poly.type
_entity_poly.pdbx_seq_one_letter_code
_entity_poly.pdbx_strand_id
1 'polypeptide(L)' 'MEEVCNHIGFTIEYDNHYECTKCGKIGYKYLSKGIDGVWCDCEEPQEITVQKEFEKVIQMQQHLKKED' A
#
# COMPACT_ATOMS: atom_id res chain seq x y z
N MET A 1 19.16 -9.66 -12.97
CA MET A 1 17.96 -10.00 -12.18
C MET A 1 17.52 -8.67 -11.57
N GLU A 2 16.69 -7.91 -12.29
CA GLU A 2 16.31 -6.56 -11.84
C GLU A 2 15.22 -6.67 -10.79
N GLU A 3 15.62 -6.86 -9.53
CA GLU A 3 14.74 -6.67 -8.39
C GLU A 3 15.06 -5.32 -7.74
N VAL A 4 14.56 -4.23 -8.34
CA VAL A 4 14.52 -2.93 -7.65
C VAL A 4 13.12 -2.35 -7.73
N CYS A 5 12.33 -2.63 -6.70
CA CYS A 5 11.08 -1.94 -6.45
C CYS A 5 11.13 -1.11 -5.16
N ASN A 6 10.85 0.18 -5.28
CA ASN A 6 10.67 1.13 -4.17
C ASN A 6 9.37 1.94 -4.34
N HIS A 7 8.38 1.33 -5.00
CA HIS A 7 6.94 1.63 -5.11
C HIS A 7 6.41 3.08 -5.26
N ILE A 8 7.16 4.16 -5.09
CA ILE A 8 6.75 5.54 -5.42
C ILE A 8 6.88 5.73 -6.93
N GLY A 9 5.87 6.31 -7.58
CA GLY A 9 5.84 6.58 -9.02
C GLY A 9 5.17 5.49 -9.88
N PHE A 10 5.01 4.29 -9.34
CA PHE A 10 4.50 3.11 -10.08
C PHE A 10 3.27 2.45 -9.42
N THR A 11 2.79 3.02 -8.32
CA THR A 11 1.64 2.49 -7.59
C THR A 11 0.36 3.18 -8.07
N ILE A 12 -0.61 2.35 -8.46
CA ILE A 12 -1.96 2.77 -8.84
C ILE A 12 -2.92 2.40 -7.70
N GLU A 13 -3.80 3.34 -7.36
CA GLU A 13 -4.90 3.10 -6.44
C GLU A 13 -6.15 2.65 -7.19
N TYR A 14 -6.70 1.52 -6.78
CA TYR A 14 -8.05 1.08 -7.16
C TYR A 14 -8.99 1.13 -5.95
N ASP A 15 -10.28 0.89 -6.20
CA ASP A 15 -11.32 0.97 -5.17
C ASP A 15 -11.09 -0.02 -4.01
N ASN A 16 -10.66 -1.24 -4.34
CA ASN A 16 -10.49 -2.35 -3.38
C ASN A 16 -9.04 -2.76 -3.12
N HIS A 17 -8.07 -2.23 -3.86
CA HIS A 17 -6.66 -2.62 -3.74
C HIS A 17 -5.71 -1.56 -4.32
N TYR A 18 -4.44 -1.74 -4.03
CA TYR A 18 -3.30 -1.05 -4.60
C TYR A 18 -2.52 -2.03 -5.46
N GLU A 19 -2.00 -1.56 -6.58
CA GLU A 19 -1.18 -2.37 -7.48
C GLU A 19 0.07 -1.60 -7.88
N CYS A 20 1.22 -2.28 -7.82
CA CYS A 20 2.41 -1.78 -8.46
C CYS A 20 2.56 -2.34 -9.88
N THR A 21 2.58 -1.46 -10.87
CA THR A 21 2.77 -1.86 -12.28
C THR A 21 4.19 -2.31 -12.59
N LYS A 22 5.16 -2.04 -11.70
CA LYS A 22 6.57 -2.39 -11.88
C LYS A 22 6.94 -3.78 -11.37
N CYS A 23 6.40 -4.20 -10.23
CA CYS A 23 6.70 -5.51 -9.64
C CYS A 23 5.48 -6.44 -9.55
N GLY A 24 4.28 -5.95 -9.90
CA GLY A 24 3.04 -6.74 -9.83
C GLY A 24 2.54 -7.03 -8.41
N LYS A 25 3.10 -6.39 -7.38
CA LYS A 25 2.67 -6.59 -5.99
C LYS A 25 1.32 -5.89 -5.77
N ILE A 26 0.40 -6.59 -5.10
CA ILE A 26 -0.96 -6.13 -4.82
C ILE A 26 -1.14 -6.00 -3.30
N GLY A 27 -1.67 -4.86 -2.85
CA GLY A 27 -2.07 -4.63 -1.46
C GLY A 27 -3.57 -4.34 -1.38
N TYR A 28 -4.35 -5.20 -0.73
CA TYR A 28 -5.81 -5.00 -0.65
C TYR A 28 -6.19 -3.97 0.42
N LYS A 29 -7.27 -3.23 0.18
CA LYS A 29 -7.82 -2.22 1.09
C LYS A 29 -8.76 -2.85 2.13
N TYR A 30 -8.18 -3.47 3.15
CA TYR A 30 -8.89 -4.06 4.28
C TYR A 30 -9.29 -3.04 5.34
N LEU A 31 -8.45 -2.04 5.65
CA LEU A 31 -8.77 -1.02 6.68
C LEU A 31 -9.92 -0.09 6.27
N SER A 32 -10.20 0.04 4.96
CA SER A 32 -11.36 0.80 4.49
C SER A 32 -12.70 0.22 4.98
N LYS A 33 -12.71 -1.02 5.46
CA LYS A 33 -13.90 -1.65 6.06
C LYS A 33 -14.06 -1.37 7.57
N GLY A 34 -13.21 -0.53 8.17
CA GLY A 34 -13.33 -0.16 9.57
C GLY A 34 -13.05 -1.34 10.49
N ILE A 35 -11.87 -1.97 10.33
CA ILE A 35 -11.40 -2.96 11.30
C ILE A 35 -11.07 -2.22 12.59
N ASP A 36 -12.04 -2.17 13.50
CA ASP A 36 -11.91 -1.62 14.84
C ASP A 36 -11.88 -2.79 15.82
N GLY A 37 -10.70 -3.06 16.39
CA GLY A 37 -10.49 -4.19 17.28
C GLY A 37 -9.02 -4.46 17.59
N VAL A 38 -8.78 -5.21 18.67
CA VAL A 38 -7.46 -5.73 19.01
C VAL A 38 -7.26 -7.04 18.26
N TRP A 39 -6.15 -7.16 17.53
CA TRP A 39 -5.77 -8.41 16.88
C TRP A 39 -5.63 -9.51 17.94
N CYS A 40 -6.24 -10.66 17.69
CA CYS A 40 -6.37 -11.73 18.68
C CYS A 40 -5.01 -12.27 19.19
N ASP A 41 -3.95 -12.07 18.41
CA ASP A 41 -2.57 -12.48 18.71
C ASP A 41 -1.63 -11.28 18.97
N CYS A 42 -2.16 -10.06 19.09
CA CYS A 42 -1.41 -8.79 19.07
C CYS A 42 -0.55 -8.54 17.79
N GLU A 43 -0.45 -9.51 16.88
CA GLU A 43 0.23 -9.35 15.60
C GLU A 43 -0.74 -8.84 14.53
N GLU A 44 -0.32 -7.78 13.83
CA GLU A 44 -1.04 -7.25 12.69
C GLU A 44 -0.91 -8.22 11.50
N PRO A 45 -2.01 -8.54 10.78
CA PRO A 45 -1.91 -9.38 9.60
C PRO A 45 -0.96 -8.77 8.58
N GLN A 46 -0.18 -9.63 7.91
CA GLN A 46 0.74 -9.18 6.86
C GLN A 46 0.01 -8.39 5.76
N GLU A 47 -1.24 -8.73 5.47
CA GLU A 47 -2.09 -8.03 4.52
C GLU A 47 -2.34 -6.56 4.90
N ILE A 48 -2.54 -6.28 6.18
CA ILE A 48 -2.71 -4.91 6.70
C ILE A 48 -1.38 -4.16 6.66
N THR A 49 -0.28 -4.85 6.96
CA THR A 49 1.07 -4.28 6.85
C THR A 49 1.36 -3.85 5.40
N VAL A 50 1.03 -4.71 4.44
CA VAL A 50 1.20 -4.43 3.00
C VAL A 50 0.29 -3.28 2.56
N GLN A 51 -0.95 -3.22 3.03
CA GLN A 51 -1.83 -2.09 2.74
C GLN A 51 -1.21 -0.76 3.19
N LYS A 52 -0.74 -0.69 4.44
CA LYS A 52 -0.12 0.52 4.99
C LYS A 52 1.15 0.94 4.24
N GLU A 53 1.93 -0.03 3.77
CA GLU A 53 3.10 0.23 2.91
C GLU A 53 2.68 0.94 1.62
N PHE A 54 1.65 0.44 0.94
CA PHE A 54 1.12 1.07 -0.28
C PHE A 54 0.48 2.43 -0.03
N GLU A 55 -0.24 2.61 1.08
CA GLU A 55 -0.82 3.91 1.45
C GLU A 55 0.25 4.98 1.65
N LYS A 56 1.33 4.67 2.37
CA LYS A 56 2.48 5.58 2.55
C LYS A 56 3.10 5.95 1.22
N VAL A 57 3.29 4.96 0.35
CA VAL A 57 3.85 5.16 -0.98
C VAL A 57 2.99 6.10 -1.83
N ILE A 58 1.66 5.92 -1.84
CA ILE A 58 0.76 6.80 -2.60
C ILE A 58 0.78 8.22 -2.05
N GLN A 59 0.77 8.38 -0.72
CA GLN A 59 0.90 9.71 -0.11
C GLN A 59 2.20 10.39 -0.51
N MET A 60 3.33 9.68 -0.48
CA MET A 60 4.63 10.20 -0.93
C MET A 60 4.60 10.58 -2.43
N GLN A 61 4.00 9.75 -3.28
CA GLN A 61 3.82 10.05 -4.71
C GLN A 61 2.98 11.32 -4.94
N GLN A 62 1.91 11.52 -4.16
CA GLN A 62 1.07 12.71 -4.26
C GLN A 62 1.77 13.98 -3.75
N HIS A 63 2.59 13.86 -2.70
CA HIS A 63 3.40 14.97 -2.19
C HIS A 63 4.44 15.42 -3.22
N LEU A 64 5.18 14.49 -3.83
CA LEU A 64 6.17 14.79 -4.87
C LEU A 64 5.55 15.45 -6.11
N LYS A 65 4.28 15.16 -6.43
CA LYS A 65 3.57 15.81 -7.55
C LYS A 65 3.15 17.26 -7.26
N LYS A 66 3.11 17.69 -6.00
CA LYS A 66 2.67 19.04 -5.62
C LYS A 66 3.82 20.04 -5.49
N GLU A 67 5.06 19.57 -5.48
CA GLU A 67 6.26 20.41 -5.38
C GLU A 67 6.87 20.78 -6.76
N ASP A 68 6.17 20.47 -7.86
CA ASP A 68 6.51 20.87 -9.24
C ASP A 68 5.77 22.15 -9.67
#